data_AF-A0A2D6E2B5-F1
#
_entry.id   AF-A0A2D6E2B5-F1
#
_cell.length_a   1.000
_cell.length_b   1.000
_cell.length_c   1.000
_cell.angle_alpha   90.00
_cell.angle_beta   90.00
_cell.angle_gamma   90.00
#
_symmetry.space_group_name_H-M   'P 1'
#
loop_
_entity.id
_entity.type
_entity.pdbx_description
1 polymer ?
#
loop_
_entity_poly.entity_id
_entity_poly.type
_entity_poly.pdbx_seq_one_letter_code
_entity_poly.pdbx_strand_id
1 'polypeptide(L)'
;MTFEGAKDFAGFLKGKNRLLMILPWGSDLITYVESIDKGCKCKKKTRIAHTNSVYKDLVVNTIKKNRDVQHFLKKETGEESIVFKLDEHVIAKI
;
A
#
# COMPACT_ATOMS: atom_id res chain seq x y z
N MET A 1 -9.92 -8.97 5.32
CA MET A 1 -8.98 -7.95 5.87
C MET A 1 -9.18 -6.59 5.22
N THR A 2 -8.95 -5.49 5.94
CA THR A 2 -9.02 -4.12 5.40
C THR A 2 -7.72 -3.38 5.68
N PHE A 3 -7.16 -2.73 4.65
CA PHE A 3 -6.08 -1.76 4.78
C PHE A 3 -6.64 -0.35 4.76
N GLU A 4 -6.50 0.39 5.87
CA GLU A 4 -7.10 1.73 6.01
C GLU A 4 -6.33 2.82 5.26
N GLY A 5 -5.11 2.53 4.79
CA GLY A 5 -4.35 3.45 3.95
C GLY A 5 -2.89 3.05 3.76
N ALA A 6 -2.12 3.98 3.18
CA ALA A 6 -0.72 3.75 2.81
C ALA A 6 0.16 3.24 3.96
N LYS A 7 0.00 3.81 5.17
CA LYS A 7 0.79 3.44 6.35
C LYS A 7 0.52 2.01 6.81
N ASP A 8 -0.74 1.61 6.79
CA ASP A 8 -1.20 0.28 7.21
C ASP A 8 -0.69 -0.80 6.25
N PHE A 9 -0.91 -0.58 4.95
CA PHE A 9 -0.43 -1.50 3.92
C PHE A 9 1.10 -1.58 3.86
N ALA A 10 1.81 -0.46 3.97
CA ALA A 10 3.27 -0.46 4.07
C ALA A 10 3.76 -1.24 5.31
N GLY A 11 3.06 -1.09 6.45
CA GLY A 11 3.34 -1.85 7.67
C GLY A 11 3.21 -3.36 7.45
N PHE A 12 2.16 -3.80 6.75
CA PHE A 12 1.98 -5.20 6.37
C PHE A 12 3.09 -5.71 5.44
N LEU A 13 3.56 -4.90 4.49
CA LEU A 13 4.62 -5.29 3.56
C LEU A 13 5.99 -5.45 4.24
N LYS A 14 6.23 -4.78 5.38
CA LYS A 14 7.50 -4.90 6.12
C LYS A 14 7.70 -6.35 6.58
N GLY A 15 8.85 -6.92 6.20
CA GLY A 15 9.20 -8.31 6.54
C GLY A 15 8.56 -9.36 5.62
N LYS A 16 7.77 -8.96 4.61
CA LYS A 16 7.18 -9.87 3.62
C LYS A 16 8.05 -9.97 2.37
N ASN A 17 9.25 -10.51 2.51
CA ASN A 17 10.25 -10.59 1.43
C ASN A 17 9.69 -11.21 0.13
N ARG A 18 8.85 -12.25 0.24
CA ARG A 18 8.20 -12.87 -0.93
C ARG A 18 7.23 -11.94 -1.64
N LEU A 19 6.41 -11.19 -0.90
CA LEU A 19 5.52 -10.17 -1.49
C LEU A 19 6.33 -9.04 -2.12
N LEU A 20 7.43 -8.62 -1.52
CA LEU A 20 8.30 -7.57 -2.07
C LEU A 20 9.01 -8.01 -3.37
N MET A 21 9.23 -9.30 -3.59
CA MET A 21 9.72 -9.80 -4.89
C MET A 21 8.67 -9.69 -5.99
N ILE A 22 7.38 -9.84 -5.65
CA ILE A 22 6.24 -9.78 -6.59
C ILE A 22 5.77 -8.32 -6.77
N LEU A 23 5.89 -7.53 -5.72
CA LEU A 23 5.54 -6.11 -5.63
C LEU A 23 6.82 -5.31 -5.33
N PRO A 24 7.78 -5.20 -6.28
CA PRO A 24 9.06 -4.53 -6.03
C PRO A 24 8.91 -3.07 -5.60
N TRP A 25 7.87 -2.38 -6.09
CA TRP A 25 7.47 -1.03 -5.67
C TRP A 25 6.99 -0.95 -4.21
N GLY A 26 6.71 -2.07 -3.55
CA GLY A 26 6.32 -2.11 -2.14
C GLY A 26 7.40 -1.52 -1.24
N SER A 27 8.67 -1.68 -1.63
CA SER A 27 9.81 -1.06 -0.94
C SER A 27 9.79 0.47 -1.05
N ASP A 28 9.34 1.01 -2.19
CA ASP A 28 9.22 2.46 -2.38
C ASP A 28 8.09 3.02 -1.52
N LEU A 29 6.94 2.33 -1.46
CA LEU A 29 5.83 2.71 -0.58
C LEU A 29 6.25 2.73 0.89
N ILE A 30 6.99 1.70 1.35
CA ILE A 30 7.58 1.65 2.69
C ILE A 30 8.47 2.88 2.93
N THR A 31 9.38 3.15 1.99
CA THR A 31 10.29 4.31 2.07
C THR A 31 9.53 5.64 2.15
N TYR A 32 8.49 5.82 1.33
CA TYR A 32 7.68 7.03 1.34
C TYR A 32 6.96 7.22 2.66
N VAL A 33 6.34 6.17 3.22
CA VAL A 33 5.69 6.23 4.54
C VAL A 33 6.69 6.60 5.64
N GLU A 34 7.89 5.99 5.63
CA GLU A 34 8.94 6.30 6.61
C GLU A 34 9.51 7.71 6.48
N SER A 35 9.39 8.33 5.29
CA SER A 35 9.87 9.69 5.02
C SER A 35 8.91 10.79 5.47
N ILE A 36 7.64 10.49 5.77
CA ILE A 36 6.61 11.50 6.10
C ILE A 36 7.07 12.38 7.27
N ASP A 37 7.61 11.76 8.32
CA ASP A 37 8.08 12.44 9.53
C ASP A 37 9.53 12.90 9.46
N LYS A 38 10.24 12.62 8.35
CA LYS A 38 11.62 13.06 8.12
C LYS A 38 11.63 14.41 7.37
N GLY A 39 12.59 15.27 7.69
CA GLY A 39 12.81 16.56 7.02
C GLY A 39 11.90 17.71 7.49
N CYS A 40 11.78 18.76 6.67
CA CYS A 40 11.04 19.98 7.08
C CYS A 40 9.58 19.68 7.41
N LYS A 41 9.12 20.13 8.58
CA LYS A 41 7.70 20.07 9.00
C LYS A 41 6.79 20.79 8.00
N CYS A 42 7.27 21.87 7.40
CA CYS A 42 6.57 22.66 6.38
C CYS A 42 6.13 21.85 5.15
N LYS A 43 6.84 20.76 4.82
CA LYS A 43 6.56 19.89 3.67
C LYS A 43 5.85 18.59 4.05
N LYS A 44 5.50 18.39 5.33
CA LYS A 44 4.86 17.14 5.80
C LYS A 44 3.54 16.86 5.09
N LYS A 45 2.68 17.87 4.93
CA LYS A 45 1.39 17.74 4.22
C LYS A 45 1.59 17.29 2.76
N THR A 46 2.57 17.87 2.07
CA THR A 46 2.91 17.49 0.69
C THR A 46 3.41 16.05 0.62
N ARG A 47 4.26 15.61 1.57
CA ARG A 47 4.71 14.22 1.63
C ARG A 47 3.55 13.24 1.85
N ILE A 48 2.62 13.55 2.77
CA ILE A 48 1.42 12.73 3.00
C ILE A 48 0.60 12.60 1.71
N ALA A 49 0.31 13.73 1.05
CA ALA A 49 -0.46 13.73 -0.19
C ALA A 49 0.22 12.91 -1.30
N HIS A 50 1.54 13.05 -1.44
CA HIS A 50 2.32 12.27 -2.41
C HIS A 50 2.29 10.77 -2.08
N THR A 51 2.54 10.39 -0.83
CA THR A 51 2.47 8.98 -0.38
C THR A 51 1.09 8.38 -0.63
N ASN A 52 0.02 9.12 -0.36
CA ASN A 52 -1.35 8.68 -0.61
C ASN A 52 -1.65 8.52 -2.10
N SER A 53 -1.14 9.42 -2.95
CA SER A 53 -1.26 9.31 -4.40
C SER A 53 -0.56 8.04 -4.92
N VAL A 54 0.69 7.83 -4.50
CA VAL A 54 1.46 6.64 -4.87
C VAL A 54 0.73 5.37 -4.43
N TYR A 55 0.30 5.29 -3.17
CA TYR A 55 -0.47 4.16 -2.66
C TYR A 55 -1.73 3.88 -3.50
N LYS A 56 -2.52 4.92 -3.81
CA LYS A 56 -3.73 4.78 -4.62
C LYS A 56 -3.42 4.24 -6.01
N ASP A 57 -2.42 4.79 -6.68
CA ASP A 57 -2.04 4.38 -8.03
C ASP A 57 -1.56 2.92 -8.04
N LEU A 58 -0.75 2.53 -7.06
CA LEU A 58 -0.28 1.15 -6.91
C LEU A 58 -1.43 0.15 -6.71
N VAL A 59 -2.37 0.47 -5.83
CA VAL A 59 -3.52 -0.39 -5.57
C VAL A 59 -4.42 -0.49 -6.80
N VAL A 60 -4.76 0.63 -7.43
CA VAL A 60 -5.76 0.68 -8.52
C VAL A 60 -5.17 0.18 -9.85
N ASN A 61 -3.91 0.49 -10.14
CA ASN A 61 -3.29 0.17 -11.42
C ASN A 61 -2.50 -1.14 -11.41
N THR A 62 -2.03 -1.60 -10.25
CA THR A 62 -1.27 -2.85 -10.17
C THR A 62 -2.10 -3.95 -9.52
N ILE A 63 -2.45 -3.81 -8.24
CA ILE A 63 -3.10 -4.89 -7.49
C ILE A 63 -4.48 -5.22 -8.07
N LYS A 64 -5.34 -4.22 -8.24
CA LYS A 64 -6.71 -4.41 -8.72
C LYS A 64 -6.78 -5.00 -10.14
N LYS A 65 -5.75 -4.81 -10.96
CA LYS A 65 -5.71 -5.26 -12.36
C LYS A 65 -4.97 -6.60 -12.55
N ASN A 66 -4.20 -7.06 -11.56
CA ASN A 66 -3.38 -8.27 -11.67
C ASN A 66 -3.90 -9.40 -10.78
N ARG A 67 -4.47 -10.44 -11.38
CA ARG A 67 -5.08 -11.58 -10.66
C ARG A 67 -4.06 -12.39 -9.86
N ASP A 68 -2.84 -12.55 -10.35
CA ASP A 68 -1.80 -13.31 -9.65
C ASP A 68 -1.39 -12.58 -8.37
N VAL A 69 -1.18 -11.27 -8.45
CA VAL A 69 -0.92 -10.42 -7.29
C VAL A 69 -2.07 -10.50 -6.28
N GLN A 70 -3.33 -10.48 -6.74
CA GLN A 70 -4.48 -10.63 -5.86
C GLN A 70 -4.48 -11.98 -5.14
N HIS A 71 -4.24 -13.06 -5.89
CA HIS A 71 -4.18 -14.40 -5.32
C HIS A 71 -3.04 -14.53 -4.28
N PHE A 72 -1.86 -13.99 -4.59
CA PHE A 72 -0.73 -13.97 -3.66
C PHE A 72 -1.04 -13.17 -2.39
N LEU A 73 -1.65 -11.99 -2.52
CA LEU A 73 -2.04 -11.19 -1.36
C LEU A 73 -3.06 -11.93 -0.49
N LYS A 74 -4.11 -12.51 -1.08
CA LYS A 74 -5.11 -13.31 -0.35
C LYS A 74 -4.49 -14.49 0.38
N LYS A 75 -3.54 -15.19 -0.26
CA LYS A 75 -2.81 -16.29 0.36
C LYS A 75 -1.94 -15.84 1.52
N GLU A 76 -1.25 -14.71 1.38
CA GLU A 76 -0.36 -14.17 2.43
C GLU A 76 -1.12 -13.58 3.62
N THR A 77 -2.33 -13.05 3.39
CA THR A 77 -3.22 -12.59 4.47
C THR A 77 -4.08 -13.71 5.05
N GLY A 78 -4.27 -14.82 4.32
CA GLY A 78 -5.20 -15.89 4.68
C GLY A 78 -6.68 -15.52 4.49
N GLU A 79 -6.97 -14.57 3.60
CA GLU A 79 -8.28 -13.92 3.50
C GLU A 79 -8.87 -14.08 2.10
N GLU A 80 -10.16 -14.35 2.00
CA GLU A 80 -10.83 -14.46 0.70
C GLU A 80 -11.10 -13.09 0.05
N SER A 81 -11.19 -12.04 0.87
CA SER A 81 -11.37 -10.66 0.40
C SER A 81 -10.50 -9.67 1.15
N ILE A 82 -9.88 -8.79 0.37
CA ILE A 82 -9.06 -7.69 0.89
C ILE A 82 -9.64 -6.38 0.39
N VAL A 83 -9.90 -5.47 1.32
CA VAL A 83 -10.41 -4.12 1.04
C VAL A 83 -9.28 -3.12 1.23
N PHE A 84 -9.03 -2.29 0.22
CA PHE A 84 -8.09 -1.17 0.28
C PHE A 84 -8.88 0.13 0.36
N LYS A 85 -8.61 0.91 1.39
CA LYS A 85 -9.17 2.25 1.57
C LYS A 85 -8.09 3.31 1.50
N LEU A 86 -8.53 4.53 1.24
CA LEU A 86 -7.81 5.75 1.48
C LEU A 86 -8.77 6.73 2.14
N ASP A 87 -8.51 7.06 3.40
CA ASP A 87 -9.45 7.75 4.28
C ASP A 87 -10.78 6.97 4.34
N GLU A 88 -11.93 7.62 4.13
CA GLU A 88 -13.25 6.95 4.16
C GLU A 88 -13.63 6.26 2.83
N HIS A 89 -12.78 6.33 1.80
CA HIS A 89 -13.09 5.82 0.47
C HIS A 89 -12.47 4.46 0.19
N VAL A 90 -13.28 3.51 -0.26
CA VAL A 90 -12.80 2.23 -0.81
C VAL A 90 -12.22 2.48 -2.21
N ILE A 91 -10.91 2.25 -2.36
CA ILE A 91 -10.22 2.41 -3.64
C ILE A 91 -10.11 1.08 -4.42
N ALA A 92 -10.10 -0.05 -3.72
CA ALA A 92 -10.19 -1.38 -4.33
C ALA A 92 -10.76 -2.41 -3.35
N LYS A 93 -11.43 -3.42 -3.92
CA LYS A 93 -11.78 -4.66 -3.25
C LYS A 93 -11.34 -5.80 -4.15
N ILE A 94 -10.53 -6.71 -3.63
CA ILE A 94 -10.01 -7.87 -4.37
C ILE A 94 -10.45 -9.16 -3.71
#